data_AF-A0A7J6WVF5-F1
#
_entry.id   AF-A0A7J6WVF5-F1
#
_cell.length_a   1.000
_cell.length_b   1.000
_cell.length_c   1.000
_cell.angle_alpha   90.00
_cell.angle_beta   90.00
_cell.angle_gamma   90.00
#
_symmetry.space_group_name_H-M   'P 1'
#
loop_
_entity.id
_entity.type
_entity.pdbx_description
1 polymer ?
#
loop_
_entity_poly.entity_id
_entity_poly.type
_entity_poly.pdbx_seq_one_letter_code
_entity_poly.pdbx_strand_id
1 'polypeptide(L)'
;AFVIGKDFGVRPAYLFALLHPERVSGIVTLGIPYTPPGYSFAFQGQLPEGFYIMRWRQPGRAEADFGRFDIKTVVKNIYILFSKADIPIAEEDKEIMDLVDPSTPLPPWFTEEDLSVYANLYEKSGFRTPLQMPYRQLGGDLNIVDEIVKVPTLLIMGEKDYVAMFPGMKEYITSGKVNEYVPDLDIIWLPDGSHFVQEQFPDKVNQLITSFLSKHI
;
A
#
# COMPACT_ATOMS: atom_id res chain seq x y z
N ALA A 1 19.92 -2.80 -11.27
CA ALA A 1 18.63 -3.53 -11.37
C ALA A 1 17.49 -2.55 -11.11
N PHE A 2 16.32 -2.79 -11.68
CA PHE A 2 15.14 -2.00 -11.34
C PHE A 2 14.35 -2.67 -10.23
N VAL A 3 13.83 -1.88 -9.29
CA VAL A 3 13.07 -2.38 -8.14
C VAL A 3 11.65 -1.83 -8.21
N ILE A 4 10.65 -2.71 -8.14
CA ILE A 4 9.24 -2.34 -8.19
C ILE A 4 8.59 -2.71 -6.87
N GLY A 5 7.97 -1.74 -6.19
CA GLY A 5 7.31 -1.92 -4.90
C GLY A 5 5.83 -1.52 -4.94
N LYS A 6 4.97 -2.33 -4.33
CA LYS A 6 3.54 -2.03 -4.14
C LYS A 6 3.21 -2.06 -2.66
N ASP A 7 2.43 -1.08 -2.19
CA ASP A 7 1.97 -1.01 -0.80
C ASP A 7 3.14 -1.20 0.21
N PHE A 8 3.06 -2.15 1.14
CA PHE A 8 4.18 -2.39 2.08
C PHE A 8 5.50 -2.80 1.43
N GLY A 9 5.50 -3.26 0.18
CA GLY A 9 6.70 -3.51 -0.61
C GLY A 9 7.46 -2.25 -1.02
N VAL A 10 6.84 -1.07 -0.93
CA VAL A 10 7.48 0.22 -1.21
C VAL A 10 8.59 0.52 -0.20
N ARG A 11 8.37 0.22 1.08
CA ARG A 11 9.37 0.45 2.13
C ARG A 11 10.68 -0.33 1.88
N PRO A 12 10.68 -1.67 1.71
CA PRO A 12 11.91 -2.39 1.41
C PRO A 12 12.53 -1.99 0.06
N ALA A 13 11.73 -1.59 -0.94
CA ALA A 13 12.26 -1.09 -2.20
C ALA A 13 13.12 0.18 -2.03
N TYR A 14 12.61 1.17 -1.29
CA TYR A 14 13.37 2.38 -0.99
C TYR A 14 14.55 2.11 -0.06
N LEU A 15 14.38 1.29 0.98
CA LEU A 15 15.49 0.91 1.86
C LEU A 15 16.63 0.25 1.09
N PHE A 16 16.30 -0.64 0.13
CA PHE A 16 17.31 -1.28 -0.70
C PHE A 16 18.06 -0.25 -1.56
N ALA A 17 17.37 0.75 -2.12
CA ALA A 17 18.00 1.80 -2.91
C ALA A 17 18.82 2.80 -2.09
N LEU A 18 18.43 3.08 -0.85
CA LEU A 18 19.20 3.93 0.07
C LEU A 18 20.47 3.24 0.54
N LEU A 19 20.39 1.93 0.84
CA LEU A 19 21.52 1.15 1.34
C LEU A 19 22.46 0.66 0.24
N HIS A 20 21.95 0.46 -0.97
CA HIS A 20 22.69 -0.10 -2.11
C HIS A 20 22.41 0.67 -3.43
N PRO A 21 22.61 2.00 -3.47
CA PRO A 21 22.28 2.81 -4.65
C PRO A 21 23.03 2.35 -5.91
N GLU A 22 24.24 1.80 -5.76
CA GLU A 22 25.04 1.27 -6.87
C GLU A 22 24.43 0.03 -7.53
N ARG A 23 23.47 -0.63 -6.88
CA ARG A 23 22.76 -1.81 -7.40
C ARG A 23 21.41 -1.47 -8.02
N VAL A 24 20.95 -0.23 -7.88
CA VAL A 24 19.61 0.19 -8.31
C VAL A 24 19.72 1.17 -9.48
N SER A 25 19.12 0.80 -10.60
CA SER A 25 19.07 1.62 -11.83
C SER A 25 17.86 2.56 -11.83
N GLY A 26 16.82 2.20 -11.07
CA GLY A 26 15.63 3.00 -10.86
C GLY A 26 14.59 2.25 -10.04
N ILE A 27 13.62 2.99 -9.50
CA ILE A 27 12.54 2.45 -8.66
C ILE A 27 11.19 2.78 -9.28
N VAL A 28 10.26 1.84 -9.24
CA VAL A 28 8.83 2.13 -9.49
C VAL A 28 8.02 1.78 -8.24
N THR A 29 7.20 2.71 -7.75
CA THR A 29 6.32 2.48 -6.61
C THR A 29 4.86 2.66 -6.99
N LEU A 30 4.00 1.80 -6.45
CA LEU A 30 2.57 1.79 -6.72
C LEU A 30 1.80 2.09 -5.42
N GLY A 31 1.03 3.18 -5.42
CA GLY A 31 0.09 3.55 -4.35
C GLY A 31 0.70 4.23 -3.12
N ILE A 32 2.01 4.11 -2.86
CA ILE A 32 2.67 4.71 -1.68
C ILE A 32 3.89 5.54 -2.14
N PRO A 33 4.02 6.82 -1.73
CA PRO A 33 5.22 7.62 -1.99
C PRO A 33 6.37 7.27 -1.04
N TYR A 34 7.58 7.75 -1.32
CA TYR A 34 8.64 7.75 -0.31
C TYR A 34 8.23 8.59 0.89
N THR A 35 8.42 8.05 2.10
CA THR A 35 8.31 8.79 3.35
C THR A 35 9.57 8.52 4.16
N PRO A 36 10.35 9.54 4.54
CA PRO A 36 11.55 9.34 5.33
C PRO A 36 11.19 8.81 6.73
N PRO A 37 12.15 8.17 7.42
CA PRO A 37 12.01 7.81 8.83
C PRO A 37 11.42 8.96 9.67
N GLY A 38 10.46 8.64 10.54
CA GLY A 38 9.77 9.65 11.36
C GLY A 38 8.63 10.40 10.67
N TYR A 39 8.56 10.42 9.34
CA TYR A 39 7.44 11.02 8.58
C TYR A 39 6.23 10.08 8.49
N SER A 40 6.45 8.77 8.51
CA SER A 40 5.45 7.74 8.13
C SER A 40 4.26 7.58 9.10
N PHE A 41 4.10 8.47 10.09
CA PHE A 41 3.02 8.39 11.08
C PHE A 41 2.39 9.76 11.41
N ALA A 42 2.67 10.81 10.62
CA ALA A 42 2.12 12.15 10.87
C ALA A 42 0.58 12.19 10.87
N PHE A 43 -0.07 11.26 10.17
CA PHE A 43 -1.53 11.12 10.15
C PHE A 43 -2.11 10.28 11.30
N GLN A 44 -1.30 9.48 12.02
CA GLN A 44 -1.82 8.57 13.05
C GLN A 44 -2.45 9.31 14.23
N GLY A 45 -1.99 10.52 14.54
CA GLY A 45 -2.60 11.38 15.56
C GLY A 45 -3.88 12.10 15.10
N GLN A 46 -4.24 11.99 13.82
CA GLN A 46 -5.36 12.70 13.20
C GLN A 46 -6.55 11.78 12.88
N LEU A 47 -6.33 10.45 12.91
CA LEU A 47 -7.36 9.45 12.64
C LEU A 47 -7.89 8.85 13.96
N PRO A 48 -9.19 8.50 14.01
CA PRO A 48 -9.81 7.94 15.21
C PRO A 48 -9.33 6.50 15.48
N GLU A 49 -9.58 6.01 16.70
CA GLU A 49 -9.27 4.63 17.13
C GLU A 49 -9.75 3.56 16.14
N GLY A 50 -10.91 3.82 15.51
CA GLY A 50 -11.56 2.97 14.52
C GLY A 50 -10.74 2.67 13.27
N PHE A 51 -9.67 3.43 13.03
CA PHE A 51 -8.82 3.30 11.87
C PHE A 51 -8.12 1.92 11.82
N TYR A 52 -8.23 1.24 10.66
CA TYR A 52 -7.80 -0.15 10.52
C TYR A 52 -6.35 -0.41 10.95
N ILE A 53 -5.41 0.51 10.69
CA ILE A 53 -4.02 0.35 11.12
C ILE A 53 -3.92 0.32 12.65
N MET A 54 -4.65 1.19 13.36
CA MET A 54 -4.64 1.25 14.82
C MET A 54 -5.20 -0.06 15.40
N ARG A 55 -6.26 -0.60 14.81
CA ARG A 55 -6.86 -1.86 15.24
C ARG A 55 -5.99 -3.06 14.95
N TRP A 56 -5.44 -3.16 13.75
CA TRP A 56 -4.60 -4.30 13.35
C TRP A 56 -3.22 -4.30 14.03
N ARG A 57 -2.76 -3.14 14.48
CA ARG A 57 -1.57 -3.00 15.33
C ARG A 57 -1.74 -3.66 16.71
N GLN A 58 -2.96 -3.75 17.25
CA GLN A 58 -3.22 -4.44 18.51
C GLN A 58 -3.06 -5.97 18.30
N PRO A 59 -2.12 -6.63 18.99
CA PRO A 59 -1.91 -8.07 18.82
C PRO A 59 -3.18 -8.87 19.13
N GLY A 60 -3.58 -9.74 18.21
CA GLY A 60 -4.74 -10.64 18.39
C GLY A 60 -6.08 -10.03 17.95
N ARG A 61 -6.21 -8.71 17.80
CA ARG A 61 -7.50 -8.08 17.45
C ARG A 61 -7.91 -8.38 16.02
N ALA A 62 -7.02 -8.13 15.05
CA ALA A 62 -7.27 -8.47 13.66
C ALA A 62 -7.44 -9.99 13.46
N GLU A 63 -6.67 -10.81 14.16
CA GLU A 63 -6.81 -12.26 14.12
C GLU A 63 -8.19 -12.71 14.64
N ALA A 64 -8.70 -12.10 15.71
CA ALA A 64 -10.04 -12.37 16.23
C ALA A 64 -11.13 -11.92 15.27
N ASP A 65 -11.00 -10.73 14.66
CA ASP A 65 -11.94 -10.22 13.66
C ASP A 65 -11.99 -11.12 12.41
N PHE A 66 -10.82 -11.46 11.86
CA PHE A 66 -10.69 -12.30 10.68
C PHE A 66 -11.15 -13.73 10.97
N GLY A 67 -10.91 -14.25 12.18
CA GLY A 67 -11.31 -15.59 12.62
C GLY A 67 -12.82 -15.80 12.71
N ARG A 68 -13.64 -14.75 12.56
CA ARG A 68 -15.10 -14.86 12.44
C ARG A 68 -15.56 -15.40 11.08
N PHE A 69 -14.68 -15.43 10.08
CA PHE A 69 -15.00 -15.76 8.69
C PHE A 69 -14.06 -16.82 8.11
N ASP A 70 -14.49 -17.46 7.03
CA ASP A 70 -13.57 -18.24 6.19
C ASP A 70 -12.57 -17.32 5.46
N ILE A 71 -11.45 -17.90 5.05
CA ILE A 71 -10.33 -17.13 4.46
C ILE A 71 -10.75 -16.47 3.14
N LYS A 72 -11.61 -17.12 2.35
CA LYS A 72 -12.09 -16.55 1.08
C LYS A 72 -12.89 -15.28 1.32
N THR A 73 -13.72 -15.27 2.35
CA THR A 73 -14.51 -14.10 2.78
C THR A 73 -13.62 -12.98 3.31
N VAL A 74 -12.60 -13.30 4.12
CA VAL A 74 -11.61 -12.30 4.57
C VAL A 74 -10.92 -11.64 3.37
N VAL A 75 -10.38 -12.43 2.43
CA VAL A 75 -9.71 -11.88 1.24
C VAL A 75 -10.67 -11.06 0.37
N LYS A 76 -11.91 -11.52 0.16
CA LYS A 76 -12.96 -10.77 -0.54
C LYS A 76 -13.20 -9.41 0.12
N ASN A 77 -13.35 -9.39 1.44
CA ASN A 77 -13.62 -8.17 2.20
C ASN A 77 -12.45 -7.19 2.10
N ILE A 78 -11.21 -7.67 2.17
CA ILE A 78 -10.00 -6.84 1.97
C ILE A 78 -10.04 -6.18 0.58
N TYR A 79 -10.28 -6.94 -0.48
CA TYR A 79 -10.37 -6.35 -1.83
C TYR A 79 -11.50 -5.33 -1.95
N ILE A 80 -12.66 -5.57 -1.34
CA ILE A 80 -13.79 -4.62 -1.34
C ILE A 80 -13.45 -3.33 -0.60
N LEU A 81 -12.85 -3.43 0.59
CA LEU A 81 -12.52 -2.27 1.43
C LEU A 81 -11.48 -1.38 0.75
N PHE A 82 -10.37 -1.98 0.31
CA PHE A 82 -9.21 -1.21 -0.17
C PHE A 82 -9.27 -0.88 -1.67
N SER A 83 -10.34 -1.28 -2.38
CA SER A 83 -10.61 -0.79 -3.75
C SER A 83 -11.45 0.48 -3.78
N LYS A 84 -11.86 1.01 -2.62
CA LYS A 84 -12.61 2.27 -2.46
C LYS A 84 -11.67 3.41 -2.06
N ALA A 85 -12.16 4.65 -2.18
CA ALA A 85 -11.46 5.83 -1.70
C ALA A 85 -11.64 6.05 -0.19
N ASP A 86 -12.65 5.43 0.43
CA ASP A 86 -12.92 5.58 1.85
C ASP A 86 -11.81 4.94 2.69
N ILE A 87 -11.32 5.67 3.70
CA ILE A 87 -10.41 5.11 4.69
C ILE A 87 -11.21 4.15 5.58
N PRO A 88 -10.81 2.87 5.73
CA PRO A 88 -11.53 1.96 6.62
C PRO A 88 -11.39 2.39 8.08
N ILE A 89 -12.49 2.92 8.62
CA ILE A 89 -12.65 3.39 9.98
C ILE A 89 -13.94 2.79 10.53
N ALA A 90 -13.83 1.90 11.51
CA ALA A 90 -14.98 1.27 12.14
C ALA A 90 -15.48 2.04 13.36
N GLU A 91 -16.79 1.96 13.60
CA GLU A 91 -17.45 2.45 14.80
C GLU A 91 -16.98 1.65 16.04
N GLU A 92 -17.22 2.18 17.24
CA GLU A 92 -16.71 1.61 18.50
C GLU A 92 -17.20 0.17 18.78
N ASP A 93 -18.42 -0.16 18.32
CA ASP A 93 -19.07 -1.46 18.52
C ASP A 93 -18.90 -2.44 17.34
N LYS A 94 -18.14 -2.07 16.32
CA LYS A 94 -17.88 -2.87 15.11
C LYS A 94 -16.41 -3.22 15.00
N GLU A 95 -16.05 -4.14 14.10
CA GLU A 95 -14.68 -4.38 13.63
C GLU A 95 -14.51 -4.10 12.13
N ILE A 96 -13.28 -4.15 11.61
CA ILE A 96 -12.99 -3.75 10.22
C ILE A 96 -13.73 -4.65 9.22
N MET A 97 -13.86 -5.95 9.48
CA MET A 97 -14.63 -6.83 8.60
C MET A 97 -16.14 -6.54 8.62
N ASP A 98 -16.67 -5.84 9.64
CA ASP A 98 -18.10 -5.44 9.68
C ASP A 98 -18.42 -4.28 8.73
N LEU A 99 -17.41 -3.62 8.18
CA LEU A 99 -17.58 -2.53 7.21
C LEU A 99 -18.02 -3.02 5.82
N VAL A 100 -17.98 -4.33 5.58
CA VAL A 100 -18.36 -4.92 4.30
C VAL A 100 -19.75 -5.54 4.40
N ASP A 101 -20.69 -5.02 3.62
CA ASP A 101 -21.95 -5.70 3.39
C ASP A 101 -21.67 -7.01 2.59
N PRO A 102 -22.07 -8.20 3.10
CA PRO A 102 -21.83 -9.48 2.44
C PRO A 102 -22.37 -9.57 1.00
N SER A 103 -23.41 -8.79 0.68
CA SER A 103 -24.01 -8.70 -0.66
C SER A 103 -23.18 -7.88 -1.64
N THR A 104 -22.16 -7.16 -1.16
CA THR A 104 -21.27 -6.36 -2.02
C THR A 104 -20.53 -7.29 -3.00
N PRO A 105 -20.61 -7.01 -4.32
CA PRO A 105 -19.88 -7.78 -5.32
C PRO A 105 -18.38 -7.50 -5.25
N LEU A 106 -17.58 -8.39 -5.86
CA LEU A 106 -16.15 -8.12 -6.06
C LEU A 106 -15.94 -6.89 -6.95
N PRO A 107 -14.79 -6.20 -6.83
CA PRO A 107 -14.37 -5.23 -7.83
C PRO A 107 -14.44 -5.86 -9.24
N PRO A 108 -14.91 -5.14 -10.27
CA PRO A 108 -15.22 -5.73 -11.58
C PRO A 108 -14.01 -6.30 -12.33
N TRP A 109 -12.80 -5.91 -11.92
CA TRP A 109 -11.52 -6.39 -12.47
C TRP A 109 -10.93 -7.57 -11.67
N PHE A 110 -11.54 -7.97 -10.56
CA PHE A 110 -11.07 -9.04 -9.68
C PHE A 110 -12.04 -10.22 -9.73
N THR A 111 -11.62 -11.33 -10.34
CA THR A 111 -12.51 -12.45 -10.62
C THR A 111 -12.66 -13.40 -9.41
N GLU A 112 -13.67 -14.26 -9.45
CA GLU A 112 -13.81 -15.36 -8.47
C GLU A 112 -12.64 -16.37 -8.53
N GLU A 113 -12.01 -16.50 -9.70
CA GLU A 113 -10.81 -17.34 -9.87
C GLU A 113 -9.62 -16.71 -9.15
N ASP A 114 -9.36 -15.41 -9.36
CA ASP A 114 -8.30 -14.68 -8.67
C ASP A 114 -8.48 -14.72 -7.16
N LEU A 115 -9.70 -14.47 -6.69
CA LEU A 115 -10.06 -14.57 -5.28
C LEU A 115 -9.74 -15.96 -4.72
N SER A 116 -10.06 -17.02 -5.48
CA SER A 116 -9.81 -18.40 -5.05
C SER A 116 -8.30 -18.71 -4.99
N VAL A 117 -7.50 -18.16 -5.90
CA VAL A 117 -6.03 -18.26 -5.86
C VAL A 117 -5.48 -17.63 -4.59
N TYR A 118 -5.85 -16.39 -4.28
CA TYR A 118 -5.38 -15.71 -3.06
C TYR A 118 -5.86 -16.41 -1.78
N ALA A 119 -7.13 -16.82 -1.72
CA ALA A 119 -7.68 -17.53 -0.58
C ALA A 119 -6.89 -18.82 -0.30
N ASN A 120 -6.61 -19.62 -1.33
CA ASN A 120 -5.84 -20.87 -1.19
C ASN A 120 -4.40 -20.65 -0.70
N LEU A 121 -3.77 -19.51 -1.01
CA LEU A 121 -2.44 -19.16 -0.48
C LEU A 121 -2.51 -18.80 1.01
N TYR A 122 -3.57 -18.11 1.43
CA TYR A 122 -3.80 -17.76 2.83
C TYR A 122 -4.29 -18.95 3.68
N GLU A 123 -4.99 -19.94 3.10
CA GLU A 123 -5.32 -21.20 3.78
C GLU A 123 -4.07 -21.90 4.33
N LYS A 124 -2.95 -21.84 3.60
CA LYS A 124 -1.69 -22.46 4.03
C LYS A 124 -0.90 -21.60 5.01
N SER A 125 -0.92 -20.27 4.83
CA SER A 125 -0.02 -19.34 5.53
C SER A 125 -0.65 -18.61 6.71
N GLY A 126 -1.98 -18.47 6.72
CA GLY A 126 -2.73 -17.60 7.60
C GLY A 126 -2.38 -16.11 7.43
N PHE A 127 -3.00 -15.26 8.26
CA PHE A 127 -2.80 -13.81 8.19
C PHE A 127 -1.81 -13.26 9.24
N ARG A 128 -1.20 -14.11 10.07
CA ARG A 128 -0.36 -13.64 11.18
C ARG A 128 0.84 -12.83 10.70
N THR A 129 1.63 -13.35 9.76
CA THR A 129 2.80 -12.67 9.20
C THR A 129 2.45 -11.37 8.45
N PRO A 130 1.47 -11.36 7.52
CA PRO A 130 1.08 -10.13 6.83
C PRO A 130 0.39 -9.12 7.75
N LEU A 131 -0.08 -9.49 8.94
CA LEU A 131 -0.51 -8.52 9.97
C LEU A 131 0.68 -8.03 10.83
N GLN A 132 1.58 -8.93 11.20
CA GLN A 132 2.69 -8.62 12.10
C GLN A 132 3.74 -7.72 11.47
N MET A 133 4.20 -8.07 10.27
CA MET A 133 5.28 -7.34 9.59
C MET A 133 4.91 -5.87 9.41
N PRO A 134 3.84 -5.51 8.66
CA PRO A 134 3.52 -4.13 8.35
C PRO A 134 3.00 -3.29 9.51
N TYR A 135 2.17 -3.84 10.38
CA TYR A 135 1.44 -3.03 11.37
C TYR A 135 2.11 -3.01 12.75
N ARG A 136 2.94 -4.00 13.07
CA ARG A 136 3.47 -4.20 14.43
C ARG A 136 4.98 -4.08 14.52
N GLN A 137 5.71 -4.37 13.44
CA GLN A 137 7.18 -4.38 13.43
C GLN A 137 7.82 -3.27 12.60
N LEU A 138 7.07 -2.63 11.70
CA LEU A 138 7.53 -1.46 10.95
C LEU A 138 7.67 -0.23 11.87
N GLY A 139 8.71 -0.16 12.69
CA GLY A 139 8.89 0.94 13.64
C GLY A 139 10.28 1.09 14.27
N GLY A 140 11.30 0.40 13.77
CA GLY A 140 12.68 0.55 14.25
C GLY A 140 13.43 1.66 13.51
N ASP A 141 14.36 2.31 14.23
CA ASP A 141 15.39 3.14 13.65
C ASP A 141 16.35 2.24 12.85
N LEU A 142 16.46 2.52 11.55
CA LEU A 142 17.35 1.78 10.64
C LEU A 142 18.71 2.48 10.50
N ASN A 143 18.95 3.57 11.24
CA ASN A 143 20.16 4.40 11.20
C ASN A 143 20.52 4.81 9.76
N ILE A 144 19.51 5.14 8.94
CA ILE A 144 19.73 5.64 7.59
C ILE A 144 20.31 7.06 7.71
N VAL A 145 21.58 7.20 7.34
CA VAL A 145 22.31 8.48 7.46
C VAL A 145 21.94 9.45 6.33
N ASP A 146 21.76 8.91 5.12
CA ASP A 146 21.36 9.67 3.93
C ASP A 146 19.99 9.17 3.48
N GLU A 147 18.97 9.99 3.69
CA GLU A 147 17.58 9.66 3.40
C GLU A 147 17.16 10.07 1.97
N ILE A 148 18.12 10.52 1.15
CA ILE A 148 17.88 10.96 -0.23
C ILE A 148 17.97 9.77 -1.18
N VAL A 149 16.87 9.49 -1.86
CA VAL A 149 16.81 8.51 -2.96
C VAL A 149 17.39 9.16 -4.21
N LYS A 150 18.60 8.75 -4.58
CA LYS A 150 19.39 9.35 -5.67
C LYS A 150 19.15 8.75 -7.06
N VAL A 151 18.35 7.69 -7.13
CA VAL A 151 18.07 6.96 -8.37
C VAL A 151 16.77 7.46 -9.01
N PRO A 152 16.63 7.38 -10.35
CA PRO A 152 15.38 7.70 -11.02
C PRO A 152 14.23 6.93 -10.40
N THR A 153 13.12 7.61 -10.14
CA THR A 153 11.97 7.03 -9.46
C THR A 153 10.68 7.39 -10.18
N LEU A 154 9.77 6.42 -10.31
CA LEU A 154 8.42 6.62 -10.79
C LEU A 154 7.41 6.23 -9.71
N LEU A 155 6.54 7.16 -9.32
CA LEU A 155 5.36 6.87 -8.50
C LEU A 155 4.12 6.79 -9.41
N ILE A 156 3.43 5.66 -9.41
CA ILE A 156 2.11 5.50 -10.04
C ILE A 156 1.07 5.44 -8.92
N MET A 157 0.09 6.34 -8.96
CA MET A 157 -0.93 6.45 -7.92
C MET A 157 -2.33 6.51 -8.53
N GLY A 158 -3.27 5.83 -7.89
CA GLY A 158 -4.69 5.96 -8.22
C GLY A 158 -5.29 7.19 -7.53
N GLU A 159 -6.08 8.00 -8.24
CA GLU A 159 -6.79 9.13 -7.60
C GLU A 159 -7.88 8.68 -6.62
N LYS A 160 -8.34 7.43 -6.73
CA LYS A 160 -9.30 6.79 -5.83
C LYS A 160 -8.64 5.81 -4.85
N ASP A 161 -7.31 5.85 -4.72
CA ASP A 161 -6.59 5.10 -3.68
C ASP A 161 -6.87 5.74 -2.31
N TYR A 162 -7.38 4.95 -1.35
CA TYR A 162 -7.65 5.39 0.00
C TYR A 162 -6.41 5.96 0.72
N VAL A 163 -5.19 5.54 0.34
CA VAL A 163 -3.95 6.11 0.90
C VAL A 163 -3.80 7.58 0.53
N ALA A 164 -4.20 7.98 -0.68
CA ALA A 164 -4.22 9.38 -1.08
C ALA A 164 -5.17 10.23 -0.21
N MET A 165 -6.18 9.59 0.40
CA MET A 165 -7.16 10.24 1.27
C MET A 165 -6.68 10.38 2.71
N PHE A 166 -5.54 9.77 3.08
CA PHE A 166 -4.95 10.00 4.40
C PHE A 166 -4.67 11.50 4.60
N PRO A 167 -4.94 12.04 5.80
CA PRO A 167 -4.71 13.45 6.08
C PRO A 167 -3.30 13.92 5.68
N GLY A 168 -3.23 14.93 4.81
CA GLY A 168 -1.98 15.51 4.31
C GLY A 168 -1.23 14.69 3.24
N MET A 169 -1.64 13.45 2.91
CA MET A 169 -0.91 12.60 1.97
C MET A 169 -0.92 13.16 0.55
N LYS A 170 -2.11 13.51 0.02
CA LYS A 170 -2.21 14.10 -1.32
C LYS A 170 -1.42 15.41 -1.41
N GLU A 171 -1.52 16.27 -0.39
CA GLU A 171 -0.75 17.52 -0.32
C GLU A 171 0.75 17.26 -0.34
N TYR A 172 1.25 16.33 0.48
CA TYR A 172 2.67 15.94 0.54
C TYR A 172 3.23 15.54 -0.84
N ILE A 173 2.44 14.79 -1.61
CA ILE A 173 2.81 14.36 -2.96
C ILE A 173 2.75 15.53 -3.94
N THR A 174 1.64 16.29 -3.96
CA THR A 174 1.41 17.33 -4.98
C THR A 174 2.17 18.63 -4.74
N SER A 175 2.57 18.92 -3.49
CA SER A 175 3.31 20.14 -3.16
C SER A 175 4.80 20.05 -3.52
N GLY A 176 5.27 18.88 -3.96
CA GLY A 176 6.68 18.62 -4.23
C GLY A 176 7.54 18.36 -2.99
N LYS A 177 6.93 18.22 -1.79
CA LYS A 177 7.69 17.90 -0.56
C LYS A 177 8.40 16.55 -0.66
N VAL A 178 7.78 15.58 -1.35
CA VAL A 178 8.42 14.30 -1.64
C VAL A 178 9.71 14.45 -2.46
N ASN A 179 9.81 15.48 -3.32
CA ASN A 179 10.98 15.72 -4.15
C ASN A 179 12.19 16.23 -3.35
N GLU A 180 12.00 16.71 -2.12
CA GLU A 180 13.11 17.02 -1.22
C GLU A 180 13.92 15.76 -0.87
N TYR A 181 13.26 14.60 -0.89
CA TYR A 181 13.87 13.29 -0.60
C TYR A 181 14.09 12.43 -1.84
N VAL A 182 13.31 12.64 -2.89
CA VAL A 182 13.43 11.92 -4.16
C VAL A 182 13.52 12.94 -5.31
N PRO A 183 14.70 13.54 -5.55
CA PRO A 183 14.83 14.66 -6.48
C PRO A 183 14.47 14.29 -7.93
N ASP A 184 14.78 13.06 -8.35
CA ASP A 184 14.46 12.52 -9.68
C ASP A 184 13.20 11.64 -9.61
N LEU A 185 12.06 12.27 -9.30
CA LEU A 185 10.76 11.61 -9.15
C LEU A 185 9.77 12.08 -10.21
N ASP A 186 9.33 11.15 -11.05
CA ASP A 186 8.15 11.29 -11.90
C ASP A 186 6.91 10.75 -11.14
N ILE A 187 5.78 11.47 -11.23
CA ILE A 187 4.52 11.07 -10.58
C ILE A 187 3.42 10.98 -11.64
N ILE A 188 2.72 9.84 -11.67
CA ILE A 188 1.59 9.61 -12.57
C ILE A 188 0.35 9.28 -11.75
N TRP A 189 -0.68 10.11 -11.90
CA TRP A 189 -2.01 9.88 -11.34
C TRP A 189 -2.91 9.20 -12.37
N LEU A 190 -3.57 8.12 -11.97
CA LEU A 190 -4.61 7.46 -12.75
C LEU A 190 -5.99 7.83 -12.17
N PRO A 191 -6.84 8.60 -12.90
CA PRO A 191 -8.09 9.16 -12.38
C PRO A 191 -9.06 8.14 -11.77
N ASP A 192 -9.15 6.95 -12.35
CA ASP A 192 -10.02 5.88 -11.87
C ASP A 192 -9.28 4.79 -11.06
N GLY A 193 -7.99 5.00 -10.80
CA GLY A 193 -7.16 4.03 -10.10
C GLY A 193 -7.51 3.93 -8.62
N SER A 194 -7.72 2.70 -8.15
CA SER A 194 -7.81 2.32 -6.74
C SER A 194 -6.44 1.92 -6.21
N HIS A 195 -6.39 1.39 -4.98
CA HIS A 195 -5.15 0.93 -4.35
C HIS A 195 -4.48 -0.25 -5.07
N PHE A 196 -5.25 -1.05 -5.81
CA PHE A 196 -4.75 -2.20 -6.58
C PHE A 196 -4.57 -1.84 -8.05
N VAL A 197 -4.00 -0.66 -8.33
CA VAL A 197 -3.92 -0.09 -9.68
C VAL A 197 -3.28 -1.03 -10.72
N GLN A 198 -2.32 -1.85 -10.30
CA GLN A 198 -1.65 -2.84 -11.14
C GLN A 198 -2.55 -4.00 -11.55
N GLU A 199 -3.54 -4.35 -10.74
CA GLU A 199 -4.54 -5.38 -11.03
C GLU A 199 -5.74 -4.78 -11.78
N GLN A 200 -6.09 -3.54 -11.46
CA GLN A 200 -7.20 -2.83 -12.09
C GLN A 200 -6.89 -2.39 -13.54
N PHE A 201 -5.67 -1.90 -13.80
CA PHE A 201 -5.24 -1.40 -15.11
C PHE A 201 -3.90 -2.01 -15.54
N PRO A 202 -3.82 -3.34 -15.69
CA PRO A 202 -2.55 -4.03 -15.91
C PRO A 202 -1.81 -3.53 -17.15
N ASP A 203 -2.50 -3.38 -18.29
CA ASP A 203 -1.89 -2.90 -19.53
C ASP A 203 -1.31 -1.49 -19.40
N LYS A 204 -2.06 -0.59 -18.76
CA LYS A 204 -1.63 0.80 -18.56
C LYS A 204 -0.43 0.86 -17.63
N VAL A 205 -0.48 0.17 -16.50
CA VAL A 205 0.61 0.14 -15.52
C VAL A 205 1.86 -0.51 -16.13
N ASN A 206 1.72 -1.61 -16.87
CA ASN A 206 2.82 -2.25 -17.60
C ASN A 206 3.45 -1.33 -18.64
N GLN A 207 2.65 -0.55 -19.39
CA GLN A 207 3.15 0.44 -20.33
C GLN A 207 3.98 1.52 -19.63
N LEU A 208 3.50 2.04 -18.49
CA LEU A 208 4.21 3.06 -17.72
C LEU A 208 5.54 2.53 -17.18
N ILE A 209 5.52 1.33 -16.58
CA ILE A 209 6.70 0.66 -16.08
C ILE A 209 7.71 0.44 -17.22
N THR A 210 7.32 -0.21 -18.31
CA THR A 210 8.24 -0.53 -19.41
C THR A 210 8.80 0.71 -20.11
N SER A 211 8.01 1.80 -20.21
CA SER A 211 8.49 3.08 -20.73
C SER A 211 9.55 3.70 -19.81
N PHE A 212 9.32 3.67 -18.49
CA PHE A 212 10.29 4.12 -17.50
C PHE A 212 11.58 3.29 -17.56
N LEU A 213 11.46 1.96 -17.53
CA LEU A 213 12.61 1.07 -17.64
C LEU A 213 13.44 1.38 -18.90
N SER A 214 12.79 1.53 -20.06
CA SER A 214 13.46 1.79 -21.33
C SER A 214 14.20 3.14 -21.38
N LYS A 215 13.72 4.15 -20.65
CA LYS A 215 14.34 5.49 -20.56
C LYS A 215 15.62 5.49 -19.71
N HIS A 216 15.78 4.51 -18.82
CA HIS A 216 16.83 4.48 -17.79
C HIS A 216 17.72 3.22 -17.85
N ILE A 217 17.68 2.47 -18.97
CA ILE A 217 18.62 1.39 -19.31
C ILE A 217 19.89 1.96 -19.93
#